data_AF-A0ABD5SNX2-F1
#
_entry.id   AF-A0ABD5SNX2-F1
#
_cell.length_a   1.000
_cell.length_b   1.000
_cell.length_c   1.000
_cell.angle_alpha   90.00
_cell.angle_beta   90.00
_cell.angle_gamma   90.00
#
_symmetry.space_group_name_H-M   'P 1'
#
loop_
_entity.id
_entity.type
_entity.pdbx_description
1 polymer ?
#
loop_
_entity_poly.entity_id
_entity_poly.type
_entity_poly.pdbx_seq_one_letter_code
_entity_poly.pdbx_strand_id
1 'polypeptide(L)'
;MAAADSILIFVLSLLVGTIGILAGARLVLDRDASFVNAAVTALIGAVAWAVTSFFVGWIPLLGILLMLIVWVGVINWRYPGGWGSAVAIGFVAWIVAVGIVYLFAVVGFVTPDVLGIPGV
;
A
#
# COMPACT_ATOMS: atom_id res chain seq x y z
N MET A 1 -22.97 -0.92 0.92
CA MET A 1 -22.19 -1.16 -0.31
C MET A 1 -22.64 -2.48 -0.90
N ALA A 2 -22.82 -2.54 -2.22
CA ALA A 2 -23.03 -3.80 -2.90
C ALA A 2 -21.72 -4.62 -2.89
N ALA A 3 -21.81 -5.96 -2.97
CA ALA A 3 -20.62 -6.81 -3.02
C ALA A 3 -19.71 -6.49 -4.22
N ALA A 4 -20.30 -6.09 -5.34
CA ALA A 4 -19.58 -5.64 -6.53
C ALA A 4 -18.71 -4.40 -6.25
N ASP A 5 -19.22 -3.43 -5.48
CA ASP A 5 -18.48 -2.21 -5.12
C ASP A 5 -17.24 -2.56 -4.29
N SER A 6 -17.39 -3.44 -3.30
CA SER A 6 -16.29 -3.90 -2.45
C SER A 6 -15.20 -4.62 -3.24
N ILE A 7 -15.59 -5.47 -4.20
CA ILE A 7 -14.66 -6.19 -5.07
C ILE A 7 -13.90 -5.19 -5.96
N LEU A 8 -14.61 -4.23 -6.55
CA LEU A 8 -14.00 -3.21 -7.40
C LEU A 8 -12.98 -2.37 -6.62
N ILE A 9 -13.35 -1.89 -5.43
CA ILE A 9 -12.46 -1.13 -4.56
C ILE A 9 -11.22 -1.96 -4.21
N PHE A 10 -11.41 -3.23 -3.82
CA PHE A 10 -10.30 -4.12 -3.52
C PHE A 10 -9.34 -4.30 -4.70
N VAL A 11 -9.86 -4.53 -5.91
CA VAL A 11 -9.05 -4.68 -7.13
C VAL A 11 -8.28 -3.39 -7.43
N LEU A 12 -8.93 -2.23 -7.35
CA LEU A 12 -8.28 -0.93 -7.57
C LEU A 12 -7.19 -0.66 -6.53
N SER A 13 -7.46 -0.92 -5.25
CA SER A 13 -6.47 -0.80 -4.17
C SER A 13 -5.30 -1.76 -4.37
N LEU A 14 -5.55 -2.99 -4.81
CA LEU A 14 -4.52 -3.97 -5.10
C LEU A 14 -3.64 -3.52 -6.27
N LEU A 15 -4.24 -2.95 -7.32
CA LEU A 15 -3.50 -2.39 -8.46
C LEU A 15 -2.61 -1.23 -8.03
N VAL A 16 -3.14 -0.29 -7.25
CA VAL A 16 -2.37 0.84 -6.70
C VAL A 16 -1.21 0.34 -5.83
N GLY A 17 -1.46 -0.62 -4.94
CA GLY A 17 -0.42 -1.23 -4.11
C GLY A 17 0.65 -1.95 -4.95
N THR A 18 0.23 -2.65 -6.00
CA THR A 18 1.15 -3.32 -6.93
C THR A 18 2.05 -2.32 -7.64
N ILE A 19 1.49 -1.24 -8.18
CA ILE A 19 2.23 -0.19 -8.88
C ILE A 19 3.21 0.49 -7.91
N GLY A 20 2.76 0.82 -6.70
CA GLY A 20 3.59 1.43 -5.67
C GLY A 20 4.79 0.55 -5.30
N ILE A 21 4.55 -0.72 -4.97
CA ILE A 21 5.61 -1.65 -4.59
C ILE A 21 6.55 -1.91 -5.77
N LEU A 22 6.04 -2.04 -6.99
CA LEU A 22 6.87 -2.21 -8.18
C LEU A 22 7.79 -1.01 -8.40
N ALA A 23 7.26 0.21 -8.29
CA ALA A 23 8.04 1.43 -8.41
C ALA A 23 9.12 1.52 -7.32
N GLY A 24 8.75 1.25 -6.06
CA GLY A 24 9.69 1.24 -4.94
C GLY A 24 10.79 0.20 -5.11
N ALA A 25 10.44 -1.04 -5.47
CA ALA A 25 11.41 -2.11 -5.69
C ALA A 25 12.38 -1.77 -6.81
N ARG A 26 11.89 -1.25 -7.95
CA ARG A 26 12.74 -0.85 -9.07
C ARG A 26 13.66 0.32 -8.76
N LEU A 27 13.20 1.25 -7.93
CA LEU A 27 13.98 2.42 -7.54
C LEU A 27 15.08 2.07 -6.53
N VAL A 28 14.80 1.15 -5.61
CA VAL A 28 15.70 0.85 -4.47
C VAL A 28 16.64 -0.33 -4.76
N LEU A 29 16.16 -1.38 -5.42
CA LEU A 29 16.87 -2.67 -5.55
C LEU A 29 17.30 -3.02 -6.98
N ASP A 30 17.05 -2.15 -7.97
CA ASP A 30 17.31 -2.33 -9.41
C ASP A 30 16.11 -2.84 -10.24
N ARG A 31 16.21 -2.70 -11.57
CA ARG A 31 15.08 -2.69 -12.53
C ARG A 31 14.40 -4.04 -12.78
N ASP A 32 15.00 -5.15 -12.36
CA ASP A 32 14.51 -6.50 -12.65
C ASP A 32 13.32 -6.93 -11.77
N ALA A 33 12.83 -6.05 -10.90
CA ALA A 33 11.62 -6.31 -10.13
C ALA A 33 10.42 -6.57 -11.05
N SER A 34 9.84 -7.76 -10.93
CA SER A 34 8.72 -8.23 -11.75
C SER A 34 7.38 -7.74 -11.20
N PHE A 35 6.45 -7.44 -12.11
CA PHE A 35 5.09 -7.05 -11.77
C PHE A 35 4.37 -8.11 -10.93
N VAL A 36 4.54 -9.39 -11.28
CA VAL A 36 3.93 -10.51 -10.55
C VAL A 36 4.44 -10.57 -9.10
N ASN A 37 5.74 -10.37 -8.88
CA ASN A 37 6.27 -10.36 -7.51
C ASN A 37 5.69 -9.20 -6.70
N ALA A 38 5.59 -8.01 -7.28
CA ALA A 38 4.98 -6.84 -6.63
C ALA A 38 3.49 -7.05 -6.33
N ALA A 39 2.74 -7.66 -7.25
CA ALA A 39 1.31 -7.94 -7.07
C ALA A 39 1.06 -8.93 -5.93
N VAL A 40 1.87 -9.99 -5.86
CA VAL A 40 1.80 -10.97 -4.78
C VAL A 40 2.20 -10.34 -3.44
N THR A 41 3.26 -9.51 -3.42
CA THR A 41 3.63 -8.76 -2.21
C THR A 41 2.51 -7.82 -1.77
N ALA A 42 1.86 -7.10 -2.69
CA ALA A 42 0.73 -6.23 -2.39
C ALA A 42 -0.45 -7.03 -1.81
N LEU A 43 -0.76 -8.19 -2.37
CA LEU A 43 -1.83 -9.06 -1.89
C LEU A 43 -1.54 -9.59 -0.47
N ILE A 44 -0.32 -10.10 -0.24
CA ILE A 44 0.11 -10.56 1.09
C ILE A 44 0.09 -9.40 2.08
N GLY A 45 0.57 -8.22 1.66
CA GLY A 45 0.56 -7.01 2.46
C GLY A 45 -0.85 -6.57 2.85
N ALA A 46 -1.81 -6.66 1.93
CA ALA A 46 -3.21 -6.35 2.20
C ALA A 46 -3.84 -7.33 3.21
N VAL A 47 -3.56 -8.63 3.06
CA VAL A 47 -4.00 -9.65 4.02
C VAL A 47 -3.38 -9.42 5.39
N ALA A 48 -2.06 -9.20 5.45
CA ALA A 48 -1.35 -8.92 6.68
C ALA A 48 -1.90 -7.66 7.37
N TRP A 49 -2.14 -6.59 6.60
CA TRP A 49 -2.74 -5.36 7.11
C TRP A 49 -4.13 -5.60 7.68
N ALA A 50 -5.00 -6.32 6.97
CA ALA A 50 -6.36 -6.63 7.44
C ALA A 50 -6.34 -7.44 8.74
N VAL A 51 -5.49 -8.48 8.81
CA VAL A 51 -5.31 -9.31 10.00
C VAL A 51 -4.79 -8.49 11.18
N THR A 52 -3.71 -7.71 10.98
CA THR A 52 -3.14 -6.90 12.06
C THR A 52 -4.11 -5.79 12.50
N SER A 53 -4.81 -5.15 11.58
CA SER A 53 -5.85 -4.16 11.88
C SER A 53 -6.96 -4.74 12.74
N PHE A 54 -7.37 -5.98 12.50
CA PHE A 54 -8.40 -6.66 13.28
C PHE A 54 -7.99 -6.85 14.75
N PHE A 55 -6.72 -7.22 15.01
CA PHE A 55 -6.25 -7.50 16.36
C PHE A 55 -5.79 -6.26 17.14
N VAL A 56 -5.11 -5.31 16.49
CA VAL A 56 -4.45 -4.19 17.17
C VAL A 56 -4.83 -2.80 16.65
N GLY A 57 -5.61 -2.71 15.57
CA GLY A 57 -5.96 -1.43 14.94
C GLY A 57 -6.81 -0.50 15.81
N TRP A 58 -7.44 -1.03 16.87
CA TRP A 58 -8.18 -0.25 17.85
C TRP A 58 -7.27 0.48 18.86
N ILE A 59 -6.00 0.07 18.98
CA ILE A 59 -5.02 0.73 19.85
C ILE A 59 -4.41 1.88 19.06
N PRO A 60 -4.52 3.15 19.46
CA PRO A 60 -4.17 4.32 18.63
C PRO A 60 -2.76 4.29 17.99
N LEU A 61 -1.76 4.94 18.60
CA LEU A 61 -0.42 5.01 18.02
C LEU A 61 0.23 3.63 17.84
N LEU A 62 -0.01 2.70 18.77
CA LEU A 62 0.57 1.35 18.72
C LEU A 62 0.04 0.51 17.55
N GLY A 63 -1.27 0.58 17.27
CA GLY A 63 -1.87 -0.14 16.13
C GLY A 63 -1.25 0.31 14.82
N ILE A 64 -1.13 1.63 14.61
CA ILE A 64 -0.51 2.21 13.41
C ILE A 64 0.94 1.75 13.27
N LEU A 65 1.74 1.85 14.33
CA LEU A 65 3.15 1.45 14.29
C LEU A 65 3.32 -0.05 14.02
N LEU A 66 2.55 -0.91 14.67
CA LEU A 66 2.60 -2.36 14.46
C LEU A 66 2.17 -2.74 13.04
N MET A 67 1.10 -2.14 12.52
CA MET A 67 0.63 -2.37 11.16
C MET A 67 1.69 -1.95 10.13
N LEU A 68 2.36 -0.81 10.32
CA LEU A 68 3.48 -0.40 9.47
C LEU A 68 4.66 -1.36 9.56
N ILE A 69 5.05 -1.80 10.75
CA ILE A 69 6.14 -2.77 10.94
C ILE A 69 5.81 -4.08 10.25
N VAL A 70 4.58 -4.59 10.38
CA VAL A 70 4.13 -5.81 9.71
C VAL A 70 4.18 -5.65 8.20
N TRP A 71 3.67 -4.55 7.67
CA TRP A 71 3.68 -4.29 6.23
C TRP A 71 5.09 -4.18 5.66
N VAL A 72 5.99 -3.45 6.32
CA VAL A 72 7.41 -3.39 5.96
C VAL A 72 8.06 -4.77 6.12
N GLY A 73 7.67 -5.55 7.13
CA GLY A 73 8.12 -6.93 7.33
C GLY A 73 7.75 -7.84 6.16
N VAL A 74 6.55 -7.70 5.60
CA VAL A 74 6.13 -8.41 4.37
C VAL A 74 7.03 -8.03 3.20
N ILE A 75 7.34 -6.74 3.02
CA ILE A 75 8.25 -6.28 1.97
C ILE A 75 9.65 -6.87 2.18
N ASN A 76 10.19 -6.79 3.40
CA ASN A 76 11.50 -7.33 3.76
C ASN A 76 11.59 -8.85 3.55
N TRP A 77 10.50 -9.58 3.78
CA TRP A 77 10.45 -11.01 3.52
C TRP A 77 10.42 -11.35 2.03
N ARG A 78 9.82 -10.48 1.21
CA ARG A 78 9.61 -10.70 -0.24
C ARG A 78 10.71 -10.13 -1.13
N TYR A 79 11.50 -9.18 -0.63
CA TYR A 79 12.54 -8.49 -1.37
C TYR A 79 13.89 -8.58 -0.66
N PRO A 80 14.99 -8.82 -1.38
CA PRO A 80 16.33 -8.79 -0.79
C PRO A 80 16.71 -7.37 -0.33
N GLY A 81 17.76 -7.23 0.48
CA GLY A 81 18.30 -5.93 0.89
C GLY A 81 17.95 -5.48 2.32
N GLY A 82 17.23 -6.32 3.08
CA GLY A 82 16.98 -6.10 4.50
C GLY A 82 16.00 -4.97 4.81
N TRP A 83 15.81 -4.70 6.11
CA TRP A 83 14.80 -3.78 6.60
C TRP A 83 14.96 -2.35 6.07
N GLY A 84 16.19 -1.85 5.92
CA GLY A 84 16.43 -0.52 5.37
C GLY A 84 15.90 -0.36 3.95
N SER A 85 16.17 -1.35 3.08
CA SER A 85 15.63 -1.37 1.72
C SER A 85 14.11 -1.51 1.72
N ALA A 86 13.56 -2.36 2.59
CA ALA A 86 12.11 -2.54 2.70
C ALA A 86 11.38 -1.26 3.12
N VAL A 87 11.93 -0.51 4.08
CA VAL A 87 11.41 0.81 4.47
C VAL A 87 11.45 1.78 3.30
N ALA A 88 12.57 1.84 2.57
CA ALA A 88 12.69 2.71 1.39
C ALA A 88 11.67 2.34 0.29
N ILE A 89 11.51 1.05 -0.01
CA ILE A 89 10.50 0.55 -0.96
C ILE A 89 9.10 0.94 -0.50
N GLY A 90 8.77 0.71 0.77
CA GLY A 90 7.48 1.05 1.34
C GLY A 90 7.20 2.57 1.27
N PHE A 91 8.20 3.38 1.56
CA PHE A 91 8.09 4.84 1.48
C PHE A 91 7.82 5.32 0.04
N VAL A 92 8.55 4.79 -0.94
CA VAL A 92 8.32 5.10 -2.36
C VAL A 92 6.94 4.62 -2.80
N ALA A 93 6.55 3.41 -2.40
CA ALA A 93 5.22 2.86 -2.70
C ALA A 93 4.10 3.75 -2.16
N TRP A 94 4.27 4.29 -0.95
CA TRP A 94 3.34 5.24 -0.35
C TRP A 94 3.26 6.54 -1.17
N ILE A 95 4.39 7.14 -1.56
CA ILE A 95 4.41 8.34 -2.41
C ILE A 95 3.65 8.10 -3.72
N VAL A 96 3.91 6.95 -4.37
CA VAL A 96 3.26 6.59 -5.63
C VAL A 96 1.76 6.39 -5.44
N ALA A 97 1.34 5.71 -4.37
CA ALA A 97 -0.08 5.53 -4.06
C ALA A 97 -0.77 6.88 -3.82
N VAL A 98 -0.17 7.76 -3.02
CA VAL A 98 -0.68 9.13 -2.78
C VAL A 98 -0.78 9.89 -4.10
N GLY A 99 0.24 9.80 -4.96
CA GLY A 99 0.23 10.45 -6.28
C GLY A 99 -0.91 9.94 -7.19
N ILE A 100 -1.18 8.63 -7.20
CA ILE A 100 -2.29 8.06 -7.98
C ILE A 100 -3.65 8.54 -7.44
N VAL A 101 -3.85 8.48 -6.12
CA VAL A 101 -5.13 8.93 -5.52
C VAL A 101 -5.32 10.43 -5.73
N TYR A 102 -4.26 11.23 -5.58
CA TYR A 102 -4.29 12.67 -5.87
C TYR A 102 -4.65 12.95 -7.33
N LEU A 103 -4.04 12.23 -8.28
CA LEU A 103 -4.38 12.38 -9.69
C LEU A 103 -5.85 12.08 -9.94
N PHE A 104 -6.39 11.00 -9.38
CA PHE A 104 -7.81 10.67 -9.49
C PHE A 104 -8.72 11.74 -8.87
N ALA A 105 -8.31 12.35 -7.76
CA ALA A 105 -9.03 13.46 -7.16
C ALA A 105 -9.05 14.69 -8.09
N VAL A 106 -7.91 15.04 -8.69
CA VAL A 106 -7.80 16.20 -9.61
C VAL A 106 -8.66 16.03 -10.86
N VAL A 107 -8.79 14.82 -11.40
CA VAL A 107 -9.65 14.57 -12.57
C VAL A 107 -11.12 14.30 -12.23
N GLY A 108 -11.50 14.42 -10.95
CA GLY A 108 -12.89 14.32 -10.49
C GLY A 108 -13.43 12.90 -10.31
N PHE A 109 -12.57 11.87 -10.24
CA PHE A 109 -13.00 10.49 -9.98
C PHE A 109 -13.18 10.18 -8.49
N VAL A 110 -12.59 10.96 -7.58
CA VAL A 110 -12.71 10.78 -6.12
C VAL A 110 -12.89 12.14 -5.44
N THR A 111 -13.68 12.19 -4.36
CA THR A 111 -13.79 13.43 -3.59
C THR A 111 -12.52 13.67 -2.76
N PRO A 112 -12.13 14.93 -2.51
CA PRO A 112 -10.94 15.26 -1.71
C PRO A 112 -11.01 14.73 -0.27
N ASP A 113 -12.21 14.43 0.23
CA ASP A 113 -12.43 13.80 1.55
C ASP A 113 -11.67 12.47 1.69
N VAL A 114 -11.47 11.75 0.59
CA VAL A 114 -10.73 10.47 0.55
C VAL A 114 -9.24 10.67 0.80
N LEU A 115 -8.72 11.88 0.62
CA LEU A 115 -7.35 12.26 0.98
C LEU A 115 -7.21 12.65 2.46
N GLY A 116 -8.30 12.60 3.25
CA GLY A 116 -8.29 13.00 4.66
C GLY A 116 -8.22 14.51 4.86
N ILE A 117 -8.64 15.31 3.87
CA ILE A 117 -8.78 16.76 3.95
C ILE A 117 -10.26 17.07 4.18
N PRO A 118 -10.70 17.41 5.41
CA PRO A 118 -12.10 17.72 5.68
C PRO A 118 -12.47 19.12 5.17
N GLY A 119 -13.57 19.26 4.43
CA GLY A 119 -14.25 20.55 4.23
C GLY A 119 -13.93 21.34 2.96
N VAL A 120 -13.63 20.66 1.85
CA VAL A 120 -13.80 21.24 0.50
C VAL A 120 -15.05 20.68 -0.17
#